data_AF-I4E3Z4-F1
#
_entry.id   AF-I4E3Z4-F1
#
_cell.length_a   1.000
_cell.length_b   1.000
_cell.length_c   1.000
_cell.angle_alpha   90.00
_cell.angle_beta   90.00
_cell.angle_gamma   90.00
#
_symmetry.space_group_name_H-M   'P 1'
#
loop_
_entity.id
_entity.type
_entity.pdbx_description
1 polymer ?
#
loop_
_entity_poly.entity_id
_entity_poly.type
_entity_poly.pdbx_seq_one_letter_code
_entity_poly.pdbx_strand_id
1 'polypeptide(L)'
;MICRKPIGHTPYFDMNKTICRTAALLISGFSYANTVIPDVSPVAQGQHVFINIPQQRLFLYTDGKLTKVYPVAVGRAMTQTNLGEHKIGAKAYNPVWYIPKSIQKERGDGVKTIAAGPDNPLGPVFVRLGDPKLGLGIHGTNAPASVPGVRSHGCVRMKSPDALEFAKTIASGSPASVIYQMAGLNEDADRNLWLAAFRDPYGKNNLDIASLKKVLRNGQKHRVKPSRPRKSMLYSKTAPDRPSA
;
A
#
# COMPACT_ATOMS: atom_id res chain seq x y z
N MET A 1 78.57 -29.97 -16.03
CA MET A 1 78.72 -28.91 -15.00
C MET A 1 77.50 -28.98 -14.10
N ILE A 2 77.45 -29.85 -13.09
CA ILE A 2 77.96 -29.64 -11.71
C ILE A 2 77.68 -28.22 -11.20
N CYS A 3 76.65 -28.09 -10.35
CA CYS A 3 76.84 -27.61 -8.99
C CYS A 3 75.61 -27.91 -8.13
N ARG A 4 75.75 -28.89 -7.23
CA ARG A 4 74.88 -29.13 -6.07
C ARG A 4 75.35 -28.25 -4.91
N LYS A 5 74.42 -27.73 -4.11
CA LYS A 5 74.60 -27.29 -2.71
C LYS A 5 73.21 -27.18 -2.02
N PRO A 6 73.10 -27.04 -0.69
CA PRO A 6 72.80 -28.15 0.22
C PRO A 6 71.55 -27.95 1.11
N ILE A 7 71.30 -28.95 1.96
CA ILE A 7 70.26 -29.10 2.99
C ILE A 7 70.30 -27.98 4.04
N GLY A 8 69.13 -27.53 4.51
CA GLY A 8 69.01 -26.73 5.73
C GLY A 8 67.58 -26.38 6.17
N HIS A 9 67.16 -26.97 7.30
CA HIS A 9 66.37 -26.35 8.38
C HIS A 9 64.92 -25.88 8.11
N THR A 10 63.95 -26.54 8.76
CA THR A 10 62.74 -25.90 9.30
C THR A 10 63.11 -25.09 10.55
N PRO A 11 62.47 -23.94 10.85
CA PRO A 11 61.19 -23.98 11.57
C PRO A 11 60.19 -22.82 11.28
N TYR A 12 58.92 -23.13 11.59
CA TYR A 12 57.92 -22.28 12.26
C TYR A 12 57.76 -20.80 11.84
N PHE A 13 56.66 -20.52 11.12
CA PHE A 13 56.04 -19.21 10.89
C PHE A 13 54.56 -19.48 10.60
N ASP A 14 53.56 -18.67 10.95
CA ASP A 14 53.34 -17.68 12.00
C ASP A 14 51.81 -17.50 11.95
N MET A 15 51.20 -17.40 13.12
CA MET A 15 49.77 -17.36 13.32
C MET A 15 49.31 -15.93 13.12
N ASN A 16 48.85 -15.54 11.92
CA ASN A 16 48.07 -14.31 11.79
C ASN A 16 47.20 -14.21 10.53
N LYS A 17 45.92 -13.92 10.79
CA LYS A 17 44.92 -13.27 9.92
C LYS A 17 44.27 -14.10 8.80
N THR A 18 43.38 -15.00 9.21
CA THR A 18 42.16 -15.25 8.43
C THR A 18 41.00 -14.55 9.14
N ILE A 19 40.79 -13.27 8.83
CA ILE A 19 39.54 -12.57 9.22
C ILE A 19 38.44 -13.17 8.35
N CYS A 20 37.71 -14.13 8.93
CA CYS A 20 36.45 -14.60 8.39
C CYS A 20 35.46 -13.43 8.41
N ARG A 21 35.30 -12.76 7.26
CA ARG A 21 34.29 -11.72 7.08
C ARG A 21 32.92 -12.38 7.10
N THR A 22 32.30 -12.46 8.27
CA THR A 22 30.85 -12.63 8.40
C THR A 22 30.21 -11.41 7.76
N ALA A 23 29.72 -11.58 6.53
CA ALA A 23 28.80 -10.64 5.92
C ALA A 23 27.50 -10.69 6.72
N ALA A 24 27.33 -9.79 7.68
CA ALA A 24 26.05 -9.55 8.31
C ALA A 24 25.09 -9.10 7.21
N LEU A 25 24.14 -9.97 6.86
CA LEU A 25 23.06 -9.66 5.96
C LEU A 25 22.22 -8.57 6.65
N LEU A 26 22.42 -7.31 6.27
CA LEU A 26 21.56 -6.22 6.69
C LEU A 26 20.18 -6.48 6.09
N ILE A 27 19.30 -7.10 6.87
CA ILE A 27 17.87 -7.13 6.56
C ILE A 27 17.43 -5.68 6.68
N SER A 28 17.38 -4.97 5.56
CA SER A 28 16.78 -3.65 5.46
C SER A 28 15.31 -3.79 5.84
N GLY A 29 14.99 -3.52 7.10
CA GLY A 29 13.62 -3.38 7.55
C GLY A 29 12.96 -2.31 6.68
N PHE A 30 11.85 -2.65 6.02
CA PHE A 30 11.05 -1.67 5.31
C PHE A 30 10.59 -0.61 6.31
N SER A 31 11.17 0.59 6.26
CA SER A 31 10.73 1.69 7.10
C SER A 31 9.39 2.21 6.62
N TYR A 32 8.30 1.67 7.18
CA TYR A 32 6.94 2.24 7.10
C TYR A 32 6.81 3.56 7.89
N ALA A 33 7.92 4.24 8.19
CA ALA A 33 8.08 5.16 9.33
C ALA A 33 7.12 6.37 9.35
N ASN A 34 6.35 6.59 8.28
CA ASN A 34 5.39 7.69 8.17
C ASN A 34 3.94 7.24 7.88
N THR A 35 3.63 5.94 7.88
CA THR A 35 2.25 5.45 7.70
C THR A 35 1.71 4.93 9.02
N VAL A 36 0.68 5.61 9.53
CA VAL A 36 -0.13 5.14 10.67
C VAL A 36 -0.78 3.79 10.28
N ILE A 37 -0.57 2.77 11.10
CA ILE A 37 -1.13 1.44 10.89
C ILE A 37 -2.54 1.42 11.49
N PRO A 38 -3.56 0.91 10.77
CA PRO A 38 -4.91 0.86 11.29
C PRO A 38 -4.99 -0.07 12.50
N ASP A 39 -5.91 0.24 13.42
CA ASP A 39 -6.19 -0.58 14.58
C ASP A 39 -7.07 -1.77 14.16
N VAL A 40 -6.43 -2.86 13.73
CA VAL A 40 -7.08 -4.05 13.19
C VAL A 40 -6.47 -5.31 13.77
N SER A 41 -7.26 -6.38 13.82
CA SER A 41 -6.82 -7.72 14.22
C SER A 41 -6.74 -8.62 12.98
N PRO A 42 -5.56 -8.76 12.34
CA PRO A 42 -5.37 -9.68 11.22
C PRO A 42 -5.49 -11.14 11.68
N VAL A 43 -5.78 -12.04 10.75
CA VAL A 43 -5.68 -13.49 11.02
C VAL A 43 -4.27 -13.89 11.49
N ALA A 44 -4.21 -14.85 12.41
CA ALA A 44 -2.95 -15.32 13.00
C ALA A 44 -2.08 -16.12 12.01
N GLN A 45 -2.70 -16.82 11.05
CA GLN A 45 -2.01 -17.63 10.04
C GLN A 45 -2.58 -17.33 8.66
N GLY A 46 -1.70 -17.28 7.65
CA GLY A 46 -2.05 -16.92 6.28
C GLY A 46 -2.12 -15.40 6.07
N GLN A 47 -2.70 -15.00 4.94
CA GLN A 47 -2.71 -13.60 4.52
C GLN A 47 -4.06 -12.93 4.77
N HIS A 48 -4.04 -11.64 5.12
CA HIS A 48 -5.23 -10.80 5.28
C HIS A 48 -4.98 -9.39 4.73
N VAL A 49 -5.90 -8.93 3.91
CA VAL A 49 -5.89 -7.59 3.32
C VAL A 49 -6.79 -6.66 4.12
N PHE A 50 -6.30 -5.47 4.48
CA PHE A 50 -7.15 -4.38 4.96
C PHE A 50 -7.07 -3.20 3.99
N ILE A 51 -8.21 -2.66 3.58
CA ILE A 51 -8.28 -1.46 2.75
C ILE A 51 -8.92 -0.36 3.59
N ASN A 52 -8.14 0.64 3.99
CA ASN A 52 -8.65 1.77 4.75
C ASN A 52 -9.02 2.92 3.82
N ILE A 53 -10.32 3.19 3.66
CA ILE A 53 -10.86 4.14 2.69
C ILE A 53 -10.38 5.57 2.93
N PRO A 54 -10.55 6.19 4.13
CA PRO A 54 -10.08 7.56 4.38
C PRO A 54 -8.58 7.73 4.19
N GLN A 55 -7.80 6.71 4.55
CA GLN A 55 -6.35 6.73 4.47
C GLN A 55 -5.82 6.45 3.04
N GLN A 56 -6.65 5.90 2.16
CA GLN A 56 -6.28 5.54 0.78
C GLN A 56 -5.07 4.59 0.76
N ARG A 57 -5.10 3.58 1.63
CA ARG A 57 -4.06 2.57 1.77
C ARG A 57 -4.64 1.17 1.82
N LEU A 58 -3.92 0.23 1.23
CA LEU A 58 -4.10 -1.21 1.42
C LEU A 58 -2.94 -1.74 2.25
N PHE A 59 -3.25 -2.54 3.26
CA PHE A 59 -2.32 -3.19 4.17
C PHE A 59 -2.41 -4.70 3.94
N LEU A 60 -1.27 -5.35 3.70
CA LEU A 60 -1.19 -6.80 3.58
C LEU A 60 -0.47 -7.37 4.79
N TYR A 61 -1.19 -8.20 5.54
CA TYR A 61 -0.65 -8.98 6.63
C TYR A 61 -0.37 -10.40 6.17
N THR A 62 0.70 -11.00 6.69
CA THR A 62 1.01 -12.43 6.57
C THR A 62 1.37 -12.93 7.96
N ASP A 63 0.68 -13.96 8.43
CA ASP A 63 0.86 -14.58 9.76
C ASP A 63 0.84 -13.53 10.89
N GLY A 64 -0.18 -12.68 10.87
CA GLY A 64 -0.36 -11.58 11.83
C GLY A 64 0.60 -10.39 11.68
N LYS A 65 1.62 -10.47 10.80
CA LYS A 65 2.63 -9.43 10.63
C LYS A 65 2.34 -8.58 9.40
N LEU A 66 2.46 -7.26 9.53
CA LEU A 66 2.34 -6.36 8.39
C LEU A 66 3.54 -6.56 7.45
N THR A 67 3.26 -6.89 6.19
CA THR A 67 4.29 -7.23 5.19
C THR A 67 4.39 -6.24 4.04
N LYS A 68 3.27 -5.62 3.63
CA LYS A 68 3.23 -4.59 2.57
C LYS A 68 2.19 -3.52 2.87
N VAL A 69 2.45 -2.32 2.38
CA VAL A 69 1.51 -1.20 2.37
C VAL A 69 1.51 -0.56 0.99
N TYR A 70 0.33 -0.41 0.38
CA TYR A 70 0.17 0.12 -0.97
C TYR A 70 -0.70 1.39 -0.97
N PRO A 71 -0.32 2.45 -1.69
CA PRO A 71 -1.24 3.54 -2.01
C PRO A 71 -2.34 3.03 -2.94
N VAL A 72 -3.58 3.40 -2.66
CA VAL A 72 -4.72 3.00 -3.49
C VAL A 72 -5.63 4.16 -3.83
N ALA A 73 -6.35 4.05 -4.96
CA ALA A 73 -7.52 4.86 -5.20
C ALA A 73 -8.80 4.05 -5.01
N VAL A 74 -9.79 4.62 -4.35
CA VAL A 74 -11.03 3.96 -3.95
C VAL A 74 -12.25 4.67 -4.55
N GLY A 75 -13.43 4.08 -4.35
CA GLY A 75 -14.70 4.56 -4.89
C GLY A 75 -15.01 5.99 -4.46
N ARG A 76 -15.59 6.82 -5.33
CA ARG A 76 -16.15 8.13 -4.96
C ARG A 76 -17.43 7.98 -4.13
N ALA A 77 -17.90 9.06 -3.51
CA ALA A 77 -19.06 9.04 -2.60
C ALA A 77 -20.33 8.41 -3.20
N MET A 78 -20.56 8.57 -4.51
CA MET A 78 -21.72 8.01 -5.23
C MET A 78 -21.53 6.55 -5.69
N THR A 79 -20.29 6.05 -5.66
CA THR A 79 -19.93 4.70 -6.11
C THR A 79 -18.89 4.15 -5.14
N GLN A 80 -19.28 4.06 -3.87
CA GLN A 80 -18.39 3.75 -2.77
C GLN A 80 -17.75 2.37 -2.96
N THR A 81 -16.52 2.20 -2.49
CA THR A 81 -15.97 0.86 -2.32
C THR A 81 -16.71 0.22 -1.15
N ASN A 82 -17.28 -0.97 -1.38
CA ASN A 82 -18.14 -1.63 -0.40
C ASN A 82 -17.37 -1.94 0.89
N LEU A 83 -17.84 -1.38 2.01
CA LEU A 83 -17.30 -1.67 3.34
C LEU A 83 -17.61 -3.11 3.77
N GLY A 84 -16.83 -3.60 4.73
CA GLY A 84 -17.05 -4.90 5.36
C GLY A 84 -16.11 -5.98 4.85
N GLU A 85 -16.49 -7.22 5.11
CA GLU A 85 -15.69 -8.41 4.83
C GLU A 85 -15.87 -8.91 3.39
N HIS A 86 -14.76 -9.28 2.78
CA HIS A 86 -14.64 -9.78 1.42
C HIS A 86 -13.62 -10.92 1.38
N LYS A 87 -13.52 -11.55 0.21
CA LYS A 87 -12.47 -12.53 -0.10
C LYS A 87 -11.71 -12.11 -1.35
N ILE A 88 -10.40 -12.38 -1.36
CA ILE A 88 -9.59 -12.27 -2.55
C ILE A 88 -9.92 -13.45 -3.47
N GLY A 89 -10.35 -13.15 -4.70
CA GLY A 89 -10.79 -14.17 -5.65
C GLY A 89 -9.78 -14.44 -6.75
N ALA A 90 -10.31 -14.79 -7.93
CA ALA A 90 -9.52 -15.06 -9.12
C ALA A 90 -8.71 -13.85 -9.58
N LYS A 91 -7.58 -14.13 -10.22
CA LYS A 91 -6.66 -13.14 -10.77
C LYS A 91 -6.63 -13.28 -12.29
N ALA A 92 -6.68 -12.15 -13.00
CA ALA A 92 -6.57 -12.09 -14.44
C ALA A 92 -5.42 -11.15 -14.81
N TYR A 93 -4.40 -11.68 -15.46
CA TYR A 93 -3.30 -10.90 -16.02
C TYR A 93 -3.66 -10.48 -17.44
N ASN A 94 -3.29 -9.24 -17.82
CA ASN A 94 -3.63 -8.61 -19.09
C ASN A 94 -5.13 -8.79 -19.44
N PRO A 95 -6.05 -8.35 -18.57
CA PRO A 95 -7.47 -8.63 -18.76
C PRO A 95 -8.06 -7.80 -19.91
N VAL A 96 -8.99 -8.39 -20.65
CA VAL A 96 -9.99 -7.60 -21.40
C VAL A 96 -10.95 -6.97 -20.40
N TRP A 97 -11.19 -5.67 -20.50
CA TRP A 97 -12.16 -4.99 -19.64
C TRP A 97 -13.53 -4.99 -20.30
N TYR A 98 -14.46 -5.76 -19.72
CA TYR A 98 -15.88 -5.67 -20.03
C TYR A 98 -16.50 -4.54 -19.21
N ILE A 99 -16.88 -3.45 -19.87
CA ILE A 99 -17.31 -2.22 -19.20
C ILE A 99 -18.66 -2.49 -18.51
N PRO A 100 -18.83 -2.20 -17.21
CA PRO A 100 -20.13 -2.29 -16.55
C PRO A 100 -21.19 -1.41 -17.21
N LYS A 101 -22.45 -1.85 -17.23
CA LYS A 101 -23.56 -1.11 -17.87
C LYS A 101 -23.74 0.31 -17.37
N SER A 102 -23.51 0.55 -16.08
CA SER A 102 -23.54 1.90 -15.50
C SER A 102 -22.50 2.83 -16.13
N ILE A 103 -21.27 2.33 -16.34
CA ILE A 103 -20.19 3.09 -16.99
C ILE A 103 -20.44 3.24 -18.49
N GLN A 104 -20.99 2.22 -19.17
CA GLN A 104 -21.41 2.36 -20.58
C GLN A 104 -22.42 3.51 -20.73
N LYS A 105 -23.40 3.61 -19.82
CA LYS A 105 -24.39 4.68 -19.81
C LYS A 105 -23.78 6.06 -19.53
N GLU A 106 -22.80 6.15 -18.62
CA GLU A 106 -22.08 7.40 -18.32
C GLU A 106 -21.22 7.88 -19.50
N ARG A 107 -20.60 6.94 -20.24
CA ARG A 107 -19.73 7.26 -21.38
C ARG A 107 -20.49 7.65 -22.65
N GLY A 108 -21.58 6.95 -22.95
CA GLY A 108 -22.41 7.22 -24.14
C GLY A 108 -21.73 7.00 -25.50
N ASP A 109 -20.53 6.40 -25.53
CA ASP A 109 -19.70 6.23 -26.74
C ASP A 109 -19.94 4.89 -27.47
N GLY A 110 -20.86 4.06 -26.97
CA GLY A 110 -21.18 2.74 -27.54
C GLY A 110 -20.11 1.67 -27.29
N VAL A 111 -18.99 2.00 -26.66
CA VAL A 111 -17.90 1.06 -26.37
C VAL A 111 -18.31 0.12 -25.24
N LYS A 112 -18.19 -1.19 -25.47
CA LYS A 112 -18.58 -2.24 -24.51
C LYS A 112 -17.39 -2.96 -23.88
N THR A 113 -16.27 -3.00 -24.60
CA THR A 113 -15.06 -3.70 -24.18
C THR A 113 -13.83 -2.88 -24.52
N ILE A 114 -12.78 -3.01 -23.70
CA ILE A 114 -11.45 -2.48 -23.99
C ILE A 114 -10.48 -3.66 -23.93
N ALA A 115 -9.72 -3.86 -25.00
CA ALA A 115 -8.72 -4.92 -25.09
C ALA A 115 -7.62 -4.75 -24.03
N ALA A 116 -6.86 -5.80 -23.77
CA ALA A 116 -5.65 -5.69 -22.95
C ALA A 116 -4.65 -4.74 -23.63
N GLY A 117 -3.94 -3.94 -22.84
CA GLY A 117 -2.93 -3.02 -23.36
C GLY A 117 -2.75 -1.77 -22.50
N PRO A 118 -1.87 -0.85 -22.93
CA PRO A 118 -1.55 0.38 -22.19
C PRO A 118 -2.77 1.27 -21.92
N ASP A 119 -3.76 1.28 -22.82
CA ASP A 119 -4.96 2.11 -22.70
C ASP A 119 -6.06 1.47 -21.83
N ASN A 120 -5.87 0.24 -21.37
CA ASN A 120 -6.86 -0.45 -20.56
C ASN A 120 -6.91 0.14 -19.13
N PRO A 121 -8.05 0.67 -18.67
CA PRO A 121 -8.16 1.25 -17.33
C PRO A 121 -7.97 0.25 -16.17
N LEU A 122 -8.10 -1.06 -16.43
CA LEU A 122 -7.76 -2.09 -15.45
C LEU A 122 -6.24 -2.28 -15.28
N GLY A 123 -5.44 -1.77 -16.22
CA GLY A 123 -4.00 -1.99 -16.26
C GLY A 123 -3.66 -3.47 -16.51
N PRO A 124 -2.46 -3.92 -16.07
CA PRO A 124 -1.93 -5.24 -16.44
C PRO A 124 -2.49 -6.40 -15.59
N VAL A 125 -3.28 -6.13 -14.56
CA VAL A 125 -3.83 -7.17 -13.70
C VAL A 125 -5.10 -6.73 -12.99
N PHE A 126 -6.02 -7.67 -12.84
CA PHE A 126 -7.22 -7.55 -12.03
C PHE A 126 -7.28 -8.70 -11.02
N VAL A 127 -7.47 -8.38 -9.76
CA VAL A 127 -7.67 -9.32 -8.64
C VAL A 127 -9.07 -9.12 -8.11
N ARG A 128 -9.91 -10.14 -8.16
CA ARG A 128 -11.30 -10.06 -7.67
C ARG A 128 -11.34 -9.73 -6.17
N LEU A 129 -12.24 -8.83 -5.78
CA LEU A 129 -12.56 -8.50 -4.40
C LEU A 129 -14.03 -8.80 -4.13
N GLY A 130 -14.31 -9.84 -3.34
CA GLY A 130 -15.66 -10.23 -2.96
C GLY A 130 -16.41 -11.02 -4.06
N ASP A 131 -17.74 -10.93 -4.02
CA ASP A 131 -18.64 -11.71 -4.90
C ASP A 131 -18.44 -11.33 -6.39
N PRO A 132 -18.23 -12.31 -7.30
CA PRO A 132 -18.24 -12.09 -8.76
C PRO A 132 -19.33 -11.16 -9.27
N LYS A 133 -20.54 -11.24 -8.72
CA LYS A 133 -21.72 -10.47 -9.15
C LYS A 133 -21.55 -8.97 -8.96
N LEU A 134 -20.68 -8.54 -8.05
CA LEU A 134 -20.40 -7.13 -7.81
C LEU A 134 -19.46 -6.52 -8.86
N GLY A 135 -18.71 -7.34 -9.60
CA GLY A 135 -17.72 -6.87 -10.56
C GLY A 135 -16.58 -6.05 -9.94
N LEU A 136 -16.39 -6.15 -8.62
CA LEU A 136 -15.38 -5.39 -7.88
C LEU A 136 -14.04 -6.12 -7.85
N GLY A 137 -12.97 -5.34 -7.83
CA GLY A 137 -11.62 -5.86 -7.72
C GLY A 137 -10.56 -4.80 -7.41
N ILE A 138 -9.37 -5.32 -7.12
CA ILE A 138 -8.13 -4.58 -6.98
C ILE A 138 -7.38 -4.70 -8.30
N HIS A 139 -7.03 -3.58 -8.93
CA HIS A 139 -6.44 -3.62 -10.27
C HIS A 139 -5.40 -2.51 -10.47
N GLY A 140 -4.61 -2.62 -11.55
CA GLY A 140 -3.67 -1.57 -11.96
C GLY A 140 -4.38 -0.35 -12.54
N THR A 141 -3.67 0.51 -13.26
CA THR A 141 -4.32 1.62 -13.96
C THR A 141 -3.44 2.16 -15.08
N ASN A 142 -4.06 2.65 -16.15
CA ASN A 142 -3.41 3.48 -17.16
C ASN A 142 -3.28 4.96 -16.75
N ALA A 143 -3.87 5.36 -15.63
CA ALA A 143 -3.84 6.73 -15.10
C ALA A 143 -3.14 6.76 -13.72
N PRO A 144 -1.81 6.59 -13.64
CA PRO A 144 -1.09 6.44 -12.36
C PRO A 144 -1.22 7.65 -11.43
N ALA A 145 -1.43 8.86 -11.97
CA ALA A 145 -1.70 10.07 -11.20
C ALA A 145 -3.02 10.04 -10.42
N SER A 146 -3.91 9.09 -10.70
CA SER A 146 -5.15 8.89 -9.93
C SER A 146 -4.94 8.19 -8.59
N VAL A 147 -3.73 7.66 -8.32
CA VAL A 147 -3.38 6.89 -7.12
C VAL A 147 -2.34 7.65 -6.28
N PRO A 148 -2.57 7.90 -4.98
CA PRO A 148 -3.79 7.56 -4.21
C PRO A 148 -4.96 8.54 -4.48
N GLY A 149 -6.19 8.14 -4.15
CA GLY A 149 -7.34 9.03 -4.31
C GLY A 149 -8.73 8.42 -4.02
N VAL A 150 -9.77 9.22 -4.20
CA VAL A 150 -11.19 8.83 -4.04
C VAL A 150 -11.92 9.21 -5.32
N ARG A 151 -11.85 8.34 -6.34
CA ARG A 151 -12.22 8.67 -7.73
C ARG A 151 -12.72 7.50 -8.57
N SER A 152 -12.73 6.28 -8.05
CA SER A 152 -13.15 5.10 -8.81
C SER A 152 -14.66 4.86 -8.75
N HIS A 153 -15.13 3.89 -9.52
CA HIS A 153 -16.50 3.38 -9.51
C HIS A 153 -16.69 2.20 -8.55
N GLY A 154 -15.94 2.17 -7.44
CA GLY A 154 -16.05 1.15 -6.38
C GLY A 154 -14.87 0.19 -6.34
N CYS A 155 -14.20 -0.08 -7.47
CA CYS A 155 -12.96 -0.87 -7.50
C CYS A 155 -11.81 -0.16 -6.78
N VAL A 156 -10.81 -0.93 -6.37
CA VAL A 156 -9.57 -0.42 -5.76
C VAL A 156 -8.48 -0.36 -6.82
N ARG A 157 -7.99 0.84 -7.14
CA ARG A 157 -6.92 1.04 -8.12
C ARG A 157 -5.57 1.14 -7.43
N MET A 158 -4.57 0.52 -8.01
CA MET A 158 -3.16 0.62 -7.65
C MET A 158 -2.37 1.15 -8.85
N LYS A 159 -1.17 1.68 -8.59
CA LYS A 159 -0.20 1.83 -9.68
C LYS A 159 0.11 0.44 -10.24
N SER A 160 0.26 0.34 -11.55
CA SER A 160 0.39 -0.96 -12.23
C SER A 160 1.54 -1.85 -11.70
N PRO A 161 2.72 -1.33 -11.33
CA PRO A 161 3.75 -2.13 -10.66
C PRO A 161 3.29 -2.71 -9.32
N ASP A 162 2.70 -1.89 -8.45
CA ASP A 162 2.15 -2.30 -7.15
C ASP A 162 1.06 -3.35 -7.32
N ALA A 163 0.18 -3.18 -8.32
CA ALA A 163 -0.89 -4.14 -8.60
C ALA A 163 -0.34 -5.52 -9.01
N LEU A 164 0.71 -5.55 -9.84
CA LEU A 164 1.38 -6.77 -10.27
C LEU A 164 2.09 -7.46 -9.11
N GLU A 165 2.79 -6.69 -8.25
CA GLU A 165 3.41 -7.22 -7.05
C GLU A 165 2.37 -7.81 -6.09
N PHE A 166 1.29 -7.06 -5.84
CA PHE A 166 0.17 -7.51 -5.01
C PHE A 166 -0.41 -8.81 -5.55
N ALA A 167 -0.71 -8.88 -6.86
CA ALA A 167 -1.29 -10.07 -7.48
C ALA A 167 -0.38 -11.30 -7.41
N LYS A 168 0.95 -11.12 -7.50
CA LYS A 168 1.93 -12.20 -7.32
C LYS A 168 2.00 -12.69 -5.87
N THR A 169 1.82 -11.78 -4.91
CA THR A 169 2.02 -12.06 -3.48
C THR A 169 0.78 -12.61 -2.79
N ILE A 170 -0.41 -12.06 -3.09
CA ILE A 170 -1.66 -12.40 -2.38
C ILE A 170 -2.20 -13.77 -2.79
N ALA A 171 -2.63 -14.61 -1.87
CA ALA A 171 -3.28 -15.88 -2.16
C ALA A 171 -4.78 -15.66 -2.46
N SER A 172 -5.30 -16.39 -3.44
CA SER A 172 -6.75 -16.48 -3.62
C SER A 172 -7.35 -17.22 -2.42
N GLY A 173 -8.50 -16.76 -1.95
CA GLY A 173 -9.15 -17.24 -0.73
C GLY A 173 -8.82 -16.42 0.52
N SER A 174 -7.77 -15.58 0.49
CA SER A 174 -7.42 -14.71 1.62
C SER A 174 -8.57 -13.76 1.99
N PRO A 175 -8.85 -13.54 3.27
CA PRO A 175 -9.78 -12.51 3.72
C PRO A 175 -9.31 -11.11 3.31
N ALA A 176 -10.28 -10.24 3.02
CA ALA A 176 -10.06 -8.83 2.78
C ALA A 176 -11.13 -8.00 3.48
N SER A 177 -10.73 -7.04 4.30
CA SER A 177 -11.67 -6.18 5.05
C SER A 177 -11.54 -4.74 4.55
N VAL A 178 -12.64 -4.17 4.08
CA VAL A 178 -12.70 -2.75 3.69
C VAL A 178 -13.22 -1.96 4.89
N ILE A 179 -12.35 -1.15 5.47
CA ILE A 179 -12.59 -0.45 6.74
C ILE A 179 -12.67 1.07 6.54
N TYR A 180 -13.22 1.74 7.55
CA TYR A 180 -13.44 3.18 7.55
C TYR A 180 -12.90 3.83 8.83
N GLN A 181 -11.59 3.76 9.03
CA GLN A 181 -10.92 4.38 10.18
C GLN A 181 -10.44 5.77 9.78
N MET A 182 -11.09 6.80 10.33
CA MET A 182 -10.81 8.21 10.03
C MET A 182 -9.66 8.79 10.84
N ALA A 183 -9.20 8.07 11.85
CA ALA A 183 -7.99 8.42 12.57
C ALA A 183 -7.28 7.13 13.01
N GLY A 184 -5.99 7.22 13.23
CA GLY A 184 -5.20 6.14 13.81
C GLY A 184 -4.08 6.73 14.65
N LEU A 185 -3.63 5.91 15.60
CA LEU A 185 -2.57 6.27 16.52
C LEU A 185 -1.52 5.16 16.55
N ASN A 186 -0.26 5.54 16.41
CA ASN A 186 0.87 4.63 16.49
C ASN A 186 1.91 5.17 17.46
N GLU A 187 2.71 4.28 18.03
CA GLU A 187 3.91 4.62 18.78
C GLU A 187 5.13 4.19 17.96
N ASP A 188 6.14 5.04 17.84
CA ASP A 188 7.41 4.69 17.20
C ASP A 188 8.39 4.04 18.19
N ALA A 189 9.57 3.63 17.70
CA ALA A 189 10.59 2.98 18.51
C ALA A 189 11.13 3.87 19.65
N ASP A 190 11.00 5.19 19.52
CA ASP A 190 11.45 6.17 20.51
C ASP A 190 10.34 6.54 21.52
N ARG A 191 9.19 5.85 21.47
CA ARG A 191 7.99 6.10 22.28
C ARG A 191 7.31 7.43 21.98
N ASN A 192 7.48 7.97 20.77
CA ASN A 192 6.67 9.10 20.33
C ASN A 192 5.33 8.61 19.78
N LEU A 193 4.26 9.28 20.20
CA LEU A 193 2.92 9.03 19.70
C LEU A 193 2.65 9.83 18.43
N TRP A 194 2.17 9.14 17.40
CA TRP A 194 1.80 9.68 16.10
C TRP A 194 0.30 9.54 15.88
N LEU A 195 -0.41 10.67 15.85
CA LEU A 195 -1.83 10.74 15.52
C LEU A 195 -1.98 11.18 14.06
N ALA A 196 -2.68 10.39 13.26
CA ALA A 196 -3.16 10.82 11.95
C ALA A 196 -4.69 10.93 11.98
N ALA A 197 -5.20 11.99 11.37
CA ALA A 197 -6.61 12.16 11.05
C ALA A 197 -6.76 12.35 9.54
N PHE A 198 -7.75 11.70 8.95
CA PHE A 198 -7.98 11.66 7.52
C PHE A 198 -9.27 12.40 7.16
N ARG A 199 -9.32 12.92 5.93
CA ARG A 199 -10.55 13.48 5.37
C ARG A 199 -11.64 12.41 5.33
N ASP A 200 -12.89 12.82 5.49
CA ASP A 200 -14.07 11.99 5.32
C ASP A 200 -14.55 11.98 3.86
N PRO A 201 -14.16 11.02 3.00
CA PRO A 201 -14.61 10.99 1.61
C PRO A 201 -16.10 10.70 1.43
N TYR A 202 -16.73 10.02 2.40
CA TYR A 202 -18.13 9.56 2.31
C TYR A 202 -19.08 10.33 3.24
N GLY A 203 -18.59 11.33 3.98
CA GLY A 203 -19.40 12.13 4.90
C GLY A 203 -20.04 11.31 6.03
N LYS A 204 -19.39 10.22 6.47
CA LYS A 204 -19.91 9.33 7.50
C LYS A 204 -19.80 9.91 8.92
N ASN A 205 -19.04 10.99 9.13
CA ASN A 205 -18.76 11.61 10.43
C ASN A 205 -18.30 10.61 11.51
N ASN A 206 -17.59 9.55 11.09
CA ASN A 206 -17.23 8.42 11.93
C ASN A 206 -15.87 8.60 12.62
N LEU A 207 -15.60 9.79 13.13
CA LEU A 207 -14.36 10.08 13.84
C LEU A 207 -14.58 9.72 15.31
N ASP A 208 -13.96 8.64 15.79
CA ASP A 208 -14.10 8.18 17.17
C ASP A 208 -13.31 9.06 18.14
N ILE A 209 -13.94 10.18 18.51
CA ILE A 209 -13.41 11.16 19.45
C ILE A 209 -13.17 10.55 20.84
N ALA A 210 -13.95 9.53 21.24
CA ALA A 210 -13.81 8.90 22.54
C ALA A 210 -12.51 8.09 22.61
N SER A 211 -12.23 7.29 21.57
CA SER A 211 -10.96 6.57 21.44
C SER A 211 -9.78 7.53 21.35
N LEU A 212 -9.89 8.61 20.55
CA LEU A 212 -8.85 9.65 20.52
C LEU A 212 -8.57 10.24 21.91
N LYS A 213 -9.62 10.64 22.64
CA LYS A 213 -9.50 11.24 23.97
C LYS A 213 -8.92 10.26 24.98
N LYS A 214 -9.34 8.99 24.95
CA LYS A 214 -8.82 7.95 25.85
C LYS A 214 -7.31 7.79 25.69
N VAL A 215 -6.83 7.78 24.45
CA VAL A 215 -5.39 7.62 24.24
C VAL A 215 -4.59 8.89 24.50
N LEU A 216 -5.12 10.08 24.22
CA LEU A 216 -4.48 11.33 24.64
C LEU A 216 -4.31 11.41 26.16
N ARG A 217 -5.30 10.93 26.94
CA ARG A 217 -5.21 10.88 28.42
C ARG A 217 -4.17 9.88 28.90
N ASN A 218 -4.04 8.72 28.24
CA ASN A 218 -3.00 7.75 28.56
C ASN A 218 -1.60 8.23 28.13
N GLY A 219 -1.54 8.97 27.02
CA GLY A 219 -0.35 9.58 26.45
C GLY A 219 0.15 10.81 27.20
N GLN A 220 -0.64 11.45 28.08
CA GLN A 220 -0.14 12.56 28.93
C GLN A 220 0.92 12.12 29.96
N LYS A 221 1.18 10.81 30.12
CA LYS A 221 2.37 10.31 30.83
C LYS A 221 3.66 10.39 29.99
N HIS A 222 3.56 10.65 28.69
CA HIS A 222 4.68 10.77 27.75
C HIS A 222 4.58 12.09 26.96
N ARG A 223 5.70 12.81 26.87
CA ARG A 223 5.74 14.21 26.42
C ARG A 223 5.46 14.29 24.91
N VAL A 224 4.21 14.58 24.53
CA VAL A 224 3.81 14.82 23.13
C VAL A 224 4.58 16.03 22.58
N LYS A 225 5.47 15.81 21.60
CA LYS A 225 6.09 16.88 20.81
C LYS A 225 5.25 17.11 19.55
N PRO A 226 4.75 18.33 19.28
CA PRO A 226 4.06 18.61 18.03
C PRO A 226 5.04 18.48 16.86
N SER A 227 4.86 17.50 15.97
CA SER A 227 5.54 17.49 14.68
C SER A 227 4.78 18.42 13.73
N ARG A 228 5.38 19.58 13.40
CA ARG A 228 4.85 20.43 12.33
C ARG A 228 4.92 19.64 11.01
N PRO A 229 3.86 19.59 10.20
CA PRO A 229 3.98 19.09 8.84
C PRO A 229 4.99 19.99 8.11
N ARG A 230 6.08 19.43 7.59
CA ARG A 230 6.93 20.16 6.64
C ARG A 230 6.03 20.53 5.45
N LYS A 231 5.91 21.83 5.17
CA LYS A 231 5.28 22.32 3.94
C LYS A 231 6.05 21.76 2.74
N SER A 232 5.59 20.66 2.17
CA SER A 232 6.03 20.19 0.85
C SER A 232 4.84 19.64 0.07
N MET A 233 4.00 20.55 -0.40
CA MET A 233 3.42 20.57 -1.76
C MET A 233 2.45 21.75 -1.83
N LEU A 234 2.97 22.91 -2.21
CA LEU A 234 2.15 23.96 -2.78
C LEU A 234 1.76 23.48 -4.19
N TYR A 235 0.49 23.17 -4.39
CA TYR A 235 -0.09 23.14 -5.73
C TYR A 235 -0.08 24.59 -6.24
N SER A 236 0.75 24.91 -7.22
CA SER A 236 0.66 26.18 -7.92
C SER A 236 -0.65 26.19 -8.71
N LYS A 237 -1.59 27.05 -8.32
CA LYS A 237 -2.67 27.47 -9.19
C LYS A 237 -2.06 28.37 -10.27
N THR A 238 -1.84 27.85 -11.47
CA THR A 238 -1.67 28.69 -12.66
C THR A 238 -3.04 29.19 -13.07
N ALA A 239 -3.25 30.50 -13.01
CA ALA A 239 -4.42 31.17 -13.59
C ALA A 239 -4.36 31.08 -15.13
N PRO A 240 -5.51 31.10 -15.84
CA PRO A 240 -5.50 31.25 -17.29
C PRO A 240 -5.21 32.70 -17.68
N ASP A 241 -4.28 32.87 -18.62
CA ASP A 241 -3.96 34.15 -19.25
C ASP A 241 -5.20 34.76 -19.92
N ARG A 242 -5.42 36.05 -19.71
CA ARG A 242 -6.30 36.86 -20.56
C ARG A 242 -5.59 37.14 -21.88
N PRO A 243 -6.26 37.05 -23.04
CA PRO A 243 -5.76 37.66 -24.24
C PRO A 243 -5.99 39.19 -24.19
N SER A 244 -4.95 39.94 -24.50
CA SER A 244 -5.01 41.36 -24.84
C SER A 244 -5.03 41.52 -26.37
N ALA A 245 -5.89 42.43 -26.83
CA ALA A 245 -6.17 42.87 -28.21
C ALA A 245 -7.13 41.99 -29.01
#